data_AF-A0A814K9I9-F1
#
_entry.id   AF-A0A814K9I9-F1
#
_cell.length_a   1.000
_cell.length_b   1.000
_cell.length_c   1.000
_cell.angle_alpha   90.00
_cell.angle_beta   90.00
_cell.angle_gamma   90.00
#
_symmetry.space_group_name_H-M   'P 1'
#
loop_
_entity.id
_entity.type
_entity.pdbx_description
1 polymer ?
#
loop_
_entity_poly.entity_id
_entity_poly.type
_entity_poly.pdbx_seq_one_letter_code
_entity_poly.pdbx_strand_id
1 'polypeptide(L)'
;MFRTLRNHWKKSVFAFCAISYGAKWSYDRYQANQIRAFYCRQASILGSQTYPSMNRLNRVAVLLNGKANNGKAKSLYDKTIFPLLHLIGLDVRVYRVDTITDPNGLTDLLTNKIEPNELNALVIVGGDGTLSELAPYLFQSNVLENLPICVVPIGEHVSFARSLLPTTTKKKLHDDVSLLCESVFALFNGTIVRRSLLKITTSENDEKPVYASTLDFGHYSRLEQLQKRLWYFSYLKYPISSLYHFITNSHASIVNSEQPAILYSHPCSGCLRCQPYLMDQYRLSQQQQQEQKTSFFSRVYQSKRSIVQPSSTSVTPPVENPDCGVEYCLNLDKSPIQLGVKLHGNEQNFQVDISDDLQRFNYDKDTHPKQSLYVQHLRFTPNTSLLAKQMLINQEKLKDSEELPTEYRIELSEKTLKFIQITDDLLLRKKLSIKATVNELEEDALEKKGIFLFPRRRHQHTQSS
;
A
#
# COMPACT_ATOMS: atom_id res chain seq x y z
N MET A 1 3.66 -34.46 -43.46
CA MET A 1 3.35 -33.45 -42.40
C MET A 1 1.87 -33.12 -42.29
N PHE A 2 1.21 -32.57 -43.33
CA PHE A 2 -0.20 -32.15 -43.24
C PHE A 2 -1.21 -33.29 -42.90
N ARG A 3 -1.05 -34.50 -43.44
CA ARG A 3 -1.90 -35.67 -43.07
C ARG A 3 -1.74 -36.08 -41.60
N THR A 4 -0.53 -36.01 -41.06
CA THR A 4 -0.21 -36.36 -39.67
C THR A 4 -0.80 -35.34 -38.69
N LEU A 5 -0.76 -34.04 -39.03
CA LEU A 5 -1.39 -32.97 -38.25
C LEU A 5 -2.92 -33.12 -38.20
N ARG A 6 -3.54 -33.54 -39.32
CA ARG A 6 -4.99 -33.74 -39.42
C ARG A 6 -5.48 -34.94 -38.61
N ASN A 7 -4.72 -36.03 -38.57
CA ASN A 7 -5.10 -37.25 -37.83
C ASN A 7 -4.96 -37.11 -36.30
N HIS A 8 -4.16 -36.15 -35.82
CA HIS A 8 -3.95 -35.92 -34.39
C HIS A 8 -4.12 -34.45 -33.98
N TRP A 9 -5.15 -33.78 -34.51
CA TRP A 9 -5.40 -32.35 -34.24
C TRP A 9 -5.42 -32.01 -32.73
N LYS A 10 -5.97 -32.89 -31.88
CA LYS A 10 -5.96 -32.73 -30.41
C LYS A 10 -4.54 -32.71 -29.81
N LYS A 11 -3.65 -33.59 -30.29
CA LYS A 11 -2.25 -33.66 -29.81
C LYS A 11 -1.45 -32.44 -30.28
N SER A 12 -1.68 -31.99 -31.52
CA SER A 12 -1.04 -30.80 -32.08
C SER A 12 -1.43 -29.52 -31.32
N VAL A 13 -2.72 -29.36 -30.99
CA VAL A 13 -3.20 -28.23 -30.17
C VAL A 13 -2.59 -28.25 -28.78
N PHE A 14 -2.56 -29.41 -28.11
CA PHE A 14 -1.94 -29.53 -26.80
C PHE A 14 -0.45 -29.18 -26.83
N ALA A 15 0.30 -29.70 -27.81
CA ALA A 15 1.72 -29.40 -27.97
C ALA A 15 1.95 -27.89 -28.22
N PHE A 16 1.14 -27.25 -29.05
CA PHE A 16 1.22 -25.81 -29.29
C PHE A 16 0.94 -24.99 -28.02
N CYS A 17 -0.09 -25.35 -27.24
CA CYS A 17 -0.38 -24.71 -25.95
C CYS A 17 0.78 -24.88 -24.96
N ALA A 18 1.36 -26.08 -24.87
CA ALA A 18 2.51 -26.34 -24.00
C ALA A 18 3.75 -25.55 -24.41
N ILE A 19 4.06 -25.49 -25.71
CA ILE A 19 5.21 -24.75 -26.24
C ILE A 19 5.02 -23.24 -26.02
N SER A 20 3.84 -22.70 -26.32
CA SER A 20 3.56 -21.28 -26.11
C SER A 20 3.64 -20.88 -24.63
N TYR A 21 3.12 -21.73 -23.73
CA TYR A 21 3.27 -21.54 -22.29
C TYR A 21 4.75 -21.59 -21.85
N GLY A 22 5.52 -22.57 -22.31
CA GLY A 22 6.94 -22.72 -21.99
C GLY A 22 7.78 -21.55 -22.52
N ALA A 23 7.53 -21.11 -23.76
CA ALA A 23 8.20 -19.96 -24.36
C ALA A 23 7.91 -18.68 -23.57
N LYS A 24 6.65 -18.45 -23.18
CA LYS A 24 6.26 -17.32 -22.33
C LYS A 24 6.95 -17.38 -20.96
N TRP A 25 6.89 -18.52 -20.27
CA TRP A 25 7.54 -18.69 -18.97
C TRP A 25 9.05 -18.43 -19.04
N SER A 26 9.71 -18.94 -20.08
CA SER A 26 11.15 -18.73 -20.31
C SER A 26 11.47 -17.26 -20.58
N TYR A 27 10.66 -16.60 -21.41
CA TYR A 27 10.77 -15.17 -21.67
C TYR A 27 10.61 -14.34 -20.39
N ASP A 28 9.56 -14.58 -19.61
CA ASP A 28 9.30 -13.88 -18.34
C ASP A 28 10.45 -14.10 -17.34
N ARG A 29 11.00 -15.31 -17.27
CA ARG A 29 12.17 -15.65 -16.45
C ARG A 29 13.42 -14.87 -16.89
N TYR A 30 13.67 -14.81 -18.20
CA TYR A 30 14.80 -14.09 -18.77
C TYR A 30 14.69 -12.58 -18.48
N GLN A 31 13.52 -11.99 -18.74
CA GLN A 31 13.21 -10.58 -18.44
C GLN A 31 13.44 -10.27 -16.96
N ALA A 32 12.89 -11.08 -16.06
CA ALA A 32 13.08 -10.92 -14.62
C ALA A 32 14.57 -10.96 -14.21
N ASN A 33 15.38 -11.82 -14.82
CA ASN A 33 16.81 -11.90 -14.54
C ASN A 33 17.57 -10.67 -15.07
N GLN A 34 17.21 -10.13 -16.24
CA GLN A 34 17.80 -8.90 -16.76
C GLN A 34 17.52 -7.71 -15.84
N ILE A 35 16.28 -7.58 -15.35
CA ILE A 35 15.90 -6.54 -14.38
C ILE A 35 16.71 -6.68 -13.09
N ARG A 36 16.82 -7.90 -12.53
CA ARG A 36 17.67 -8.15 -11.34
C ARG A 36 19.12 -7.74 -11.59
N ALA A 37 19.70 -8.16 -12.72
CA ALA A 37 21.07 -7.84 -13.05
C ALA A 37 21.31 -6.33 -13.15
N PHE A 38 20.38 -5.59 -13.77
CA PHE A 38 20.41 -4.14 -13.84
C PHE A 38 20.42 -3.51 -12.44
N TYR A 39 19.45 -3.85 -11.58
CA TYR A 39 19.38 -3.28 -10.23
C TYR A 39 20.55 -3.72 -9.35
N CYS A 40 21.08 -4.93 -9.49
CA CYS A 40 22.28 -5.37 -8.78
C CYS A 40 23.53 -4.55 -9.17
N ARG A 41 23.68 -4.18 -10.46
CA ARG A 41 24.76 -3.29 -10.89
C ARG A 41 24.62 -1.92 -10.27
N GLN A 42 23.42 -1.35 -10.28
CA GLN A 42 23.14 -0.05 -9.64
C GLN A 42 23.41 -0.11 -8.12
N ALA A 43 22.98 -1.18 -7.46
CA ALA A 43 23.23 -1.43 -6.05
C ALA A 43 24.73 -1.53 -5.73
N SER A 44 25.50 -2.21 -6.57
CA SER A 44 26.97 -2.31 -6.42
C SER A 44 27.65 -0.95 -6.55
N ILE A 45 27.22 -0.12 -7.50
CA ILE A 45 27.73 1.26 -7.65
C ILE A 45 27.44 2.06 -6.38
N LEU A 46 26.23 1.96 -5.82
CA LEU A 46 25.89 2.62 -4.56
C LEU A 46 26.72 2.10 -3.38
N GLY A 47 26.92 0.78 -3.27
CA GLY A 47 27.72 0.18 -2.20
C GLY A 47 29.22 0.46 -2.30
N SER A 48 29.72 0.81 -3.49
CA SER A 48 31.13 1.19 -3.69
C SER A 48 31.46 2.62 -3.23
N GLN A 49 30.45 3.40 -2.81
CA GLN A 49 30.66 4.76 -2.32
C GLN A 49 31.39 4.78 -0.98
N THR A 50 32.30 5.75 -0.80
CA THR A 50 33.05 5.89 0.45
C THR A 50 32.13 6.31 1.59
N TYR A 51 32.19 5.58 2.70
CA TYR A 51 31.44 5.89 3.91
C TYR A 51 32.35 6.55 4.96
N PRO A 52 31.95 7.68 5.59
CA PRO A 52 32.75 8.30 6.64
C PRO A 52 32.98 7.34 7.80
N SER A 53 34.24 7.11 8.19
CA SER A 53 34.62 6.12 9.21
C SER A 53 34.04 6.38 10.61
N MET A 54 33.57 7.60 10.88
CA MET A 54 32.98 8.01 12.16
C MET A 54 31.47 7.74 12.25
N ASN A 55 30.81 7.41 11.12
CA ASN A 55 29.38 7.10 11.13
C ASN A 55 29.17 5.60 11.35
N ARG A 56 28.12 5.27 12.10
CA ARG A 56 27.64 3.89 12.25
C ARG A 56 27.08 3.38 10.92
N LEU A 57 27.36 2.11 10.60
CA LEU A 57 26.81 1.45 9.42
C LEU A 57 25.28 1.50 9.45
N ASN A 58 24.67 1.67 8.27
CA ASN A 58 23.23 1.67 8.12
C ASN A 58 22.70 0.25 8.39
N ARG A 59 22.06 0.05 9.54
CA ARG A 59 21.48 -1.22 9.96
C ARG A 59 19.99 -1.24 9.67
N VAL A 60 19.51 -2.36 9.14
CA VAL A 60 18.13 -2.55 8.71
C VAL A 60 17.60 -3.90 9.20
N ALA A 61 16.42 -3.89 9.80
CA ALA A 61 15.71 -5.10 10.20
C ALA A 61 14.69 -5.45 9.12
N VAL A 62 14.72 -6.69 8.64
CA VAL A 62 13.80 -7.22 7.63
C VAL A 62 12.82 -8.17 8.30
N LEU A 63 11.54 -7.81 8.32
CA LEU A 63 10.44 -8.67 8.74
C LEU A 63 9.92 -9.42 7.51
N LEU A 64 10.25 -10.70 7.39
CA LEU A 64 9.90 -11.54 6.24
C LEU A 64 8.74 -12.46 6.58
N ASN A 65 7.63 -12.33 5.85
CA ASN A 65 6.58 -13.33 5.82
C ASN A 65 6.83 -14.34 4.70
N GLY A 66 7.47 -15.47 5.02
CA GLY A 66 7.77 -16.54 4.06
C GLY A 66 6.54 -17.19 3.41
N LYS A 67 5.35 -17.14 4.06
CA LYS A 67 4.10 -17.71 3.55
C LYS A 67 3.41 -16.83 2.49
N ALA A 68 3.81 -15.57 2.35
CA ALA A 68 3.22 -14.66 1.37
C ALA A 68 3.43 -15.15 -0.08
N ASN A 69 2.52 -14.73 -0.98
CA ASN A 69 2.47 -15.14 -2.40
C ASN A 69 2.53 -16.67 -2.60
N ASN A 70 1.64 -17.42 -1.94
CA ASN A 70 1.59 -18.89 -2.01
C ASN A 70 2.94 -19.54 -1.63
N GLY A 71 3.61 -19.03 -0.60
CA GLY A 71 4.90 -19.53 -0.11
C GLY A 71 6.12 -19.17 -0.97
N LYS A 72 5.97 -18.31 -1.98
CA LYS A 72 7.09 -17.90 -2.86
C LYS A 72 7.90 -16.74 -2.31
N ALA A 73 7.42 -16.07 -1.26
CA ALA A 73 8.04 -14.85 -0.74
C ALA A 73 9.49 -15.03 -0.32
N LYS A 74 9.82 -16.14 0.36
CA LYS A 74 11.20 -16.46 0.70
C LYS A 74 12.09 -16.58 -0.55
N SER A 75 11.63 -17.31 -1.56
CA SER A 75 12.42 -17.47 -2.81
C SER A 75 12.60 -16.16 -3.56
N LEU A 76 11.60 -15.27 -3.54
CA LEU A 76 11.70 -13.94 -4.16
C LEU A 76 12.65 -13.03 -3.37
N TYR A 77 12.59 -13.09 -2.05
CA TYR A 77 13.53 -12.40 -1.16
C TYR A 77 14.97 -12.84 -1.46
N ASP A 78 15.26 -14.13 -1.39
CA ASP A 78 16.60 -14.69 -1.60
C ASP A 78 17.17 -14.34 -3.00
N LYS A 79 16.32 -14.35 -4.03
CA LYS A 79 16.76 -14.09 -5.42
C LYS A 79 16.87 -12.61 -5.78
N THR A 80 16.10 -11.75 -5.13
CA THR A 80 15.89 -10.35 -5.59
C THR A 80 16.29 -9.36 -4.51
N ILE A 81 15.72 -9.45 -3.32
CA ILE A 81 15.88 -8.43 -2.27
C ILE A 81 17.22 -8.62 -1.54
N PHE A 82 17.55 -9.87 -1.19
CA PHE A 82 18.74 -10.20 -0.43
C PHE A 82 20.03 -9.70 -1.12
N PRO A 83 20.29 -9.99 -2.42
CA PRO A 83 21.48 -9.47 -3.09
C PRO A 83 21.53 -7.94 -3.12
N LEU A 84 20.40 -7.26 -3.32
CA LEU A 84 20.36 -5.80 -3.39
C LEU A 84 20.76 -5.16 -2.06
N LEU A 85 20.20 -5.61 -0.94
CA LEU A 85 20.52 -5.05 0.37
C LEU A 85 22.01 -5.23 0.72
N HIS A 86 22.58 -6.39 0.38
CA HIS A 86 23.99 -6.70 0.66
C HIS A 86 24.95 -5.97 -0.28
N LEU A 87 24.62 -5.85 -1.57
CA LEU A 87 25.45 -5.13 -2.54
C LEU A 87 25.53 -3.63 -2.22
N ILE A 88 24.50 -3.06 -1.58
CA ILE A 88 24.52 -1.66 -1.15
C ILE A 88 25.35 -1.48 0.14
N GLY A 89 25.72 -2.56 0.83
CA GLY A 89 26.52 -2.51 2.05
C GLY A 89 25.72 -2.23 3.33
N LEU A 90 24.45 -2.63 3.37
CA LEU A 90 23.65 -2.55 4.60
C LEU A 90 23.94 -3.72 5.55
N ASP A 91 23.89 -3.46 6.86
CA ASP A 91 23.84 -4.52 7.87
C ASP A 91 22.40 -4.99 8.05
N VAL A 92 22.09 -6.16 7.48
CA VAL A 92 20.71 -6.68 7.37
C VAL A 92 20.46 -7.78 8.39
N ARG A 93 19.52 -7.55 9.31
CA ARG A 93 19.01 -8.59 10.23
C ARG A 93 17.66 -9.09 9.74
N VAL A 94 17.57 -10.37 9.37
CA VAL A 94 16.33 -10.97 8.83
C VAL A 94 15.58 -11.74 9.91
N TYR A 95 14.32 -11.38 10.11
CA TYR A 95 13.41 -11.98 11.07
C TYR A 95 12.24 -12.63 10.33
N ARG A 96 12.02 -13.92 10.56
CA ARG A 96 10.92 -14.67 9.95
C ARG A 96 9.67 -14.55 10.82
N VAL A 97 8.69 -13.80 10.31
CA VAL A 97 7.40 -13.61 11.01
C VAL A 97 6.49 -14.82 10.77
N ASP A 98 6.65 -15.52 9.64
CA ASP A 98 5.82 -16.66 9.25
C ASP A 98 5.90 -17.88 10.19
N THR A 99 6.97 -17.97 10.98
CA THR A 99 7.21 -19.02 11.96
C THR A 99 6.60 -18.72 13.33
N ILE A 100 6.17 -17.49 13.57
CA ILE A 100 5.64 -17.05 14.85
C ILE A 100 4.13 -17.23 14.79
N THR A 101 3.61 -18.26 15.46
CA THR A 101 2.17 -18.50 15.59
C THR A 101 1.56 -17.76 16.78
N ASP A 102 2.38 -17.47 17.80
CA ASP A 102 1.90 -16.96 19.07
C ASP A 102 1.96 -15.42 19.08
N PRO A 103 0.89 -14.73 19.49
CA PRO A 103 0.88 -13.26 19.54
C PRO A 103 1.94 -12.69 20.49
N ASN A 104 2.30 -13.46 21.53
CA ASN A 104 3.35 -13.10 22.49
C ASN A 104 4.76 -13.21 21.87
N GLY A 105 4.96 -14.11 20.91
CA GLY A 105 6.24 -14.26 20.21
C GLY A 105 6.53 -13.07 19.31
N LEU A 106 5.49 -12.46 18.74
CA LEU A 106 5.63 -11.29 17.88
C LEU A 106 5.93 -10.02 18.70
N THR A 107 5.28 -9.85 19.86
CA THR A 107 5.65 -8.80 20.82
C THR A 107 7.08 -8.95 21.30
N ASP A 108 7.50 -10.17 21.65
CA ASP A 108 8.87 -10.46 22.11
C ASP A 108 9.90 -10.12 21.03
N LEU A 109 9.63 -10.50 19.78
CA LEU A 109 10.50 -10.16 18.66
C LEU A 109 10.65 -8.65 18.48
N LEU A 110 9.53 -7.93 18.44
CA LEU A 110 9.52 -6.49 18.16
C LEU A 110 10.05 -5.65 19.33
N THR A 111 9.92 -6.13 20.58
CA THR A 111 10.30 -5.39 21.79
C THR A 111 11.69 -5.75 22.28
N ASN A 112 12.04 -7.05 22.31
CA ASN A 112 13.26 -7.54 22.93
C ASN A 112 14.36 -7.87 21.92
N LYS A 113 14.01 -8.36 20.72
CA LYS A 113 15.02 -8.78 19.71
C LYS A 113 15.39 -7.69 18.72
N ILE A 114 14.49 -6.75 18.49
CA ILE A 114 14.72 -5.58 17.64
C ILE A 114 15.14 -4.44 18.55
N GLU A 115 16.37 -3.96 18.35
CA GLU A 115 16.92 -2.81 19.07
C GLU A 115 16.68 -1.54 18.23
N PRO A 116 15.56 -0.83 18.41
CA PRO A 116 15.15 0.25 17.51
C PRO A 116 16.14 1.42 17.47
N ASN A 117 16.91 1.63 18.55
CA ASN A 117 17.90 2.71 18.65
C ASN A 117 19.11 2.51 17.72
N GLU A 118 19.37 1.26 17.32
CA GLU A 118 20.47 0.89 16.43
C GLU A 118 20.03 0.81 14.96
N LEU A 119 18.72 0.82 14.72
CA LEU A 119 18.13 0.62 13.40
C LEU A 119 17.90 1.97 12.70
N ASN A 120 18.24 2.02 11.43
CA ASN A 120 17.94 3.17 10.58
C ASN A 120 16.55 3.05 9.95
N ALA A 121 16.12 1.82 9.66
CA ALA A 121 14.83 1.54 9.03
C ALA A 121 14.36 0.11 9.32
N LEU A 122 13.04 -0.08 9.25
CA LEU A 122 12.37 -1.37 9.29
C LEU A 122 11.83 -1.72 7.91
N VAL A 123 12.19 -2.88 7.38
CA VAL A 123 11.71 -3.36 6.08
C VAL A 123 10.70 -4.48 6.30
N ILE A 124 9.47 -4.29 5.85
CA ILE A 124 8.42 -5.31 5.89
C ILE A 124 8.31 -5.95 4.51
N VAL A 125 8.56 -7.26 4.42
CA VAL A 125 8.50 -8.02 3.18
C VAL A 125 7.28 -8.93 3.21
N GLY A 126 6.24 -8.55 2.47
CA GLY A 126 4.96 -9.25 2.45
C GLY A 126 3.89 -8.50 1.67
N GLY A 127 2.64 -8.96 1.79
CA GLY A 127 1.47 -8.28 1.22
C GLY A 127 0.81 -7.33 2.21
N ASP A 128 -0.29 -6.70 1.81
CA ASP A 128 -1.06 -5.80 2.67
C ASP A 128 -1.52 -6.49 3.98
N GLY A 129 -1.84 -7.78 3.93
CA GLY A 129 -2.19 -8.58 5.12
C GLY A 129 -1.05 -8.73 6.13
N THR A 130 0.20 -8.77 5.69
CA THR A 130 1.37 -8.82 6.60
C THR A 130 1.54 -7.50 7.33
N LEU A 131 1.30 -6.37 6.64
CA LEU A 131 1.28 -5.06 7.29
C LEU A 131 0.13 -4.97 8.30
N SER A 132 -1.05 -5.48 7.94
CA SER A 132 -2.21 -5.51 8.83
C SER A 132 -1.95 -6.30 10.11
N GLU A 133 -1.27 -7.43 10.02
CA GLU A 133 -0.90 -8.27 11.17
C GLU A 133 0.15 -7.61 12.07
N LEU A 134 1.12 -6.90 11.48
CA LEU A 134 2.21 -6.24 12.22
C LEU A 134 1.81 -4.88 12.81
N ALA A 135 0.90 -4.16 12.16
CA ALA A 135 0.51 -2.79 12.51
C ALA A 135 0.08 -2.61 13.99
N PRO A 136 -0.74 -3.48 14.61
CA PRO A 136 -1.12 -3.34 16.01
C PRO A 136 0.10 -3.26 16.93
N TYR A 137 1.11 -4.09 16.67
CA TYR A 137 2.33 -4.15 17.46
C TYR A 137 3.22 -2.92 17.24
N LEU A 138 3.28 -2.42 15.99
CA LEU A 138 4.02 -1.21 15.65
C LEU A 138 3.43 0.03 16.35
N PHE A 139 2.09 0.14 16.41
CA PHE A 139 1.42 1.25 17.10
C PHE A 139 1.54 1.20 18.63
N GLN A 140 1.60 -0.02 19.20
CA GLN A 140 1.81 -0.22 20.64
C GLN A 140 3.24 0.13 21.06
N SER A 141 4.23 -0.12 20.19
CA SER A 141 5.62 0.22 20.47
C SER A 141 5.89 1.71 20.22
N ASN A 142 6.04 2.51 21.28
CA ASN A 142 6.38 3.94 21.19
C ASN A 142 7.73 4.21 20.48
N VAL A 143 8.58 3.18 20.34
CA VAL A 143 9.91 3.32 19.71
C VAL A 143 9.90 2.97 18.22
N LEU A 144 9.14 1.96 17.78
CA LEU A 144 9.04 1.62 16.35
C LEU A 144 8.16 2.62 15.58
N GLU A 145 7.27 3.34 16.25
CA GLU A 145 6.47 4.43 15.65
C GLU A 145 7.36 5.50 15.00
N ASN A 146 8.55 5.75 15.54
CA ASN A 146 9.47 6.76 15.05
C ASN A 146 10.45 6.27 13.98
N LEU A 147 10.57 4.95 13.80
CA LEU A 147 11.45 4.31 12.83
C LEU A 147 10.80 4.34 11.44
N PRO A 148 11.51 4.72 10.37
CA PRO A 148 10.94 4.71 9.03
C PRO A 148 10.74 3.28 8.54
N ILE A 149 9.54 3.00 8.04
CA ILE A 149 9.10 1.69 7.58
C ILE A 149 9.11 1.65 6.05
N CYS A 150 9.81 0.69 5.48
CA CYS A 150 9.81 0.39 4.06
C CYS A 150 8.97 -0.86 3.81
N VAL A 151 7.94 -0.76 2.98
CA VAL A 151 7.10 -1.92 2.61
C VAL A 151 7.56 -2.44 1.26
N VAL A 152 7.96 -3.72 1.21
CA VAL A 152 8.33 -4.42 -0.02
C VAL A 152 7.19 -5.36 -0.41
N PRO A 153 6.44 -5.04 -1.47
CA PRO A 153 5.20 -5.72 -1.83
C PRO A 153 5.43 -7.10 -2.43
N ILE A 154 5.21 -8.16 -1.66
CA ILE A 154 5.17 -9.53 -2.15
C ILE A 154 3.78 -10.12 -1.91
N GLY A 155 3.00 -10.32 -2.98
CA GLY A 155 1.68 -10.93 -2.85
C GLY A 155 0.71 -10.56 -3.97
N GLU A 156 -0.51 -11.08 -3.83
CA GLU A 156 -1.62 -10.79 -4.75
C GLU A 156 -2.18 -9.37 -4.52
N HIS A 157 -2.32 -8.98 -3.26
CA HIS A 157 -2.82 -7.68 -2.81
C HIS A 157 -1.69 -6.83 -2.22
N VAL A 158 -1.37 -5.74 -2.92
CA VAL A 158 -0.26 -4.82 -2.63
C VAL A 158 -0.68 -3.36 -2.84
N SER A 159 -1.94 -3.07 -2.55
CA SER A 159 -2.57 -1.76 -2.75
C SER A 159 -1.87 -0.66 -1.96
N PHE A 160 -1.48 -0.95 -0.71
CA PHE A 160 -0.82 0.01 0.15
C PHE A 160 0.58 0.36 -0.35
N ALA A 161 1.40 -0.66 -0.61
CA ALA A 161 2.75 -0.45 -1.14
C ALA A 161 2.73 0.26 -2.51
N ARG A 162 1.74 -0.02 -3.37
CA ARG A 162 1.53 0.69 -4.63
C ARG A 162 1.14 2.16 -4.43
N SER A 163 0.50 2.52 -3.33
CA SER A 163 0.22 3.93 -3.01
C SER A 163 1.48 4.69 -2.59
N LEU A 164 2.48 3.99 -2.04
CA LEU A 164 3.76 4.54 -1.62
C LEU A 164 4.80 4.63 -2.75
N LEU A 165 4.57 3.96 -3.86
CA LEU A 165 5.52 3.89 -4.97
C LEU A 165 4.92 4.60 -6.18
N PRO A 166 5.69 5.46 -6.86
CA PRO A 166 5.24 6.14 -8.05
C PRO A 166 4.92 5.08 -9.10
N THR A 167 3.74 5.18 -9.69
CA THR A 167 3.15 4.14 -10.55
C THR A 167 3.99 3.85 -11.78
N THR A 168 4.97 2.96 -11.66
CA THR A 168 5.64 2.28 -12.77
C THR A 168 4.69 1.18 -13.26
N THR A 169 3.86 1.59 -14.23
CA THR A 169 3.07 0.77 -15.17
C THR A 169 1.63 0.40 -14.77
N LYS A 170 0.70 0.78 -15.67
CA LYS A 170 -0.71 0.33 -15.72
C LYS A 170 -0.85 -1.10 -16.29
N LYS A 171 0.15 -1.99 -16.17
CA LYS A 171 0.08 -3.36 -16.74
C LYS A 171 0.75 -4.42 -15.83
N LYS A 172 -0.07 -5.41 -15.43
CA LYS A 172 0.19 -6.82 -15.04
C LYS A 172 1.66 -7.17 -14.65
N LEU A 173 1.95 -7.69 -13.46
CA LEU A 173 1.62 -9.04 -13.00
C LEU A 173 1.89 -9.19 -11.48
N HIS A 174 1.38 -10.22 -10.81
CA HIS A 174 1.57 -10.53 -9.38
C HIS A 174 3.02 -10.89 -8.94
N ASP A 175 4.04 -10.46 -9.67
CA ASP A 175 5.46 -10.72 -9.40
C ASP A 175 6.32 -9.66 -10.13
N ASP A 176 5.94 -8.38 -10.02
CA ASP A 176 6.69 -7.29 -10.66
C ASP A 176 8.04 -7.14 -9.95
N VAL A 177 9.06 -7.84 -10.46
CA VAL A 177 10.44 -7.78 -9.97
C VAL A 177 10.95 -6.35 -9.96
N SER A 178 10.51 -5.51 -10.91
CA SER A 178 10.80 -4.08 -10.91
C SER A 178 10.24 -3.40 -9.66
N LEU A 179 8.97 -3.65 -9.31
CA LEU A 179 8.36 -3.09 -8.11
C LEU A 179 9.10 -3.51 -6.84
N LEU A 180 9.54 -4.78 -6.75
CA LEU A 180 10.36 -5.24 -5.63
C LEU A 180 11.68 -4.49 -5.54
N CYS A 181 12.38 -4.33 -6.68
CA CYS A 181 13.65 -3.61 -6.72
C CYS A 181 13.46 -2.13 -6.39
N GLU A 182 12.46 -1.47 -6.98
CA GLU A 182 12.13 -0.07 -6.72
C GLU A 182 11.79 0.17 -5.25
N SER A 183 11.06 -0.76 -4.62
CA SER A 183 10.75 -0.70 -3.19
C SER A 183 12.02 -0.76 -2.34
N VAL A 184 12.97 -1.62 -2.68
CA VAL A 184 14.26 -1.69 -1.96
C VAL A 184 15.07 -0.41 -2.17
N PHE A 185 15.07 0.14 -3.39
CA PHE A 185 15.75 1.40 -3.68
C PHE A 185 15.07 2.61 -3.01
N ALA A 186 13.78 2.50 -2.66
CA ALA A 186 13.06 3.51 -1.88
C ALA A 186 13.76 3.76 -0.54
N LEU A 187 14.33 2.72 0.07
CA LEU A 187 15.06 2.81 1.34
C LEU A 187 16.14 3.90 1.35
N PHE A 188 16.75 4.17 0.19
CA PHE A 188 17.84 5.14 0.03
C PHE A 188 17.39 6.45 -0.59
N ASN A 189 16.48 6.37 -1.56
CA ASN A 189 16.08 7.50 -2.40
C ASN A 189 14.72 8.07 -2.03
N GLY A 190 14.02 7.43 -1.10
CA GLY A 190 12.67 7.77 -0.71
C GLY A 190 12.64 8.89 0.31
N THR A 191 11.51 9.60 0.29
CA THR A 191 11.10 10.55 1.32
C THR A 191 10.32 9.84 2.41
N ILE A 192 10.48 10.26 3.65
CA ILE A 192 9.67 9.76 4.75
C ILE A 192 8.34 10.51 4.75
N VAL A 193 7.24 9.78 4.60
CA VAL A 193 5.87 10.27 4.62
C VAL A 193 5.13 9.60 5.76
N ARG A 194 4.41 10.37 6.56
CA ARG A 194 3.52 9.79 7.57
C ARG A 194 2.24 9.35 6.88
N ARG A 195 1.74 8.15 7.18
CA ARG A 195 0.44 7.66 6.71
C ARG A 195 -0.36 7.08 7.87
N SER A 196 -1.64 7.38 7.90
CA SER A 196 -2.63 6.73 8.77
C SER A 196 -3.06 5.38 8.18
N LEU A 197 -3.54 4.47 9.03
CA LEU A 197 -4.21 3.24 8.62
C LEU A 197 -5.66 3.25 9.13
N LEU A 198 -6.54 2.47 8.51
CA LEU A 198 -7.89 2.23 9.01
C LEU A 198 -7.79 1.26 10.19
N LYS A 199 -8.30 1.65 11.35
CA LYS A 199 -8.47 0.83 12.55
C LYS A 199 -9.87 0.22 12.51
N ILE A 200 -9.93 -1.10 12.53
CA ILE A 200 -11.17 -1.86 12.53
C ILE A 200 -11.26 -2.56 13.88
N THR A 201 -12.29 -2.21 14.64
CA THR A 201 -12.61 -2.82 15.93
C THR A 201 -13.97 -3.49 15.85
N THR A 202 -14.06 -4.64 16.49
CA THR A 202 -15.27 -5.46 16.57
C THR A 202 -15.81 -5.38 17.98
N SER A 203 -17.12 -5.23 18.16
CA SER A 203 -17.74 -5.05 19.49
C SER A 203 -17.77 -6.32 20.34
N GLU A 204 -17.81 -7.50 19.72
CA GLU A 204 -18.03 -8.78 20.42
C GLU A 204 -16.76 -9.46 20.93
N ASN A 205 -15.58 -9.09 20.41
CA ASN A 205 -14.31 -9.69 20.80
C ASN A 205 -13.36 -8.61 21.35
N ASP A 206 -12.84 -8.79 22.57
CA ASP A 206 -11.69 -8.04 23.13
C ASP A 206 -10.36 -8.31 22.35
N GLU A 207 -10.47 -8.78 21.11
CA GLU A 207 -9.35 -9.04 20.23
C GLU A 207 -8.68 -7.73 19.80
N LYS A 208 -7.37 -7.83 19.52
CA LYS A 208 -6.58 -6.67 19.10
C LYS A 208 -7.18 -6.05 17.83
N PRO A 209 -7.24 -4.70 17.73
CA PRO A 209 -7.78 -4.03 16.55
C PRO A 209 -7.00 -4.43 15.30
N VAL A 210 -7.70 -4.64 14.19
CA VAL A 210 -7.10 -4.93 12.88
C VAL A 210 -6.86 -3.63 12.15
N TYR A 211 -5.67 -3.45 11.59
CA TYR A 211 -5.35 -2.26 10.79
C TYR A 211 -5.31 -2.61 9.31
N ALA A 212 -5.86 -1.77 8.44
CA ALA A 212 -5.84 -1.98 7.00
C ALA A 212 -5.65 -0.67 6.22
N SER A 213 -5.18 -0.74 4.98
CA SER A 213 -5.12 0.41 4.07
C SER A 213 -6.45 0.67 3.37
N THR A 214 -7.13 -0.41 3.02
CA THR A 214 -8.39 -0.45 2.27
C THR A 214 -9.24 -1.59 2.82
N LEU A 215 -10.54 -1.40 2.91
CA LEU A 215 -11.48 -2.40 3.37
C LEU A 215 -12.58 -2.55 2.33
N ASP A 216 -12.76 -3.75 1.82
CA ASP A 216 -13.81 -4.05 0.85
C ASP A 216 -14.74 -5.12 1.44
N PHE A 217 -16.03 -4.80 1.53
CA PHE A 217 -17.11 -5.72 1.89
C PHE A 217 -18.00 -5.99 0.69
N GLY A 218 -18.42 -7.25 0.54
CA GLY A 218 -19.41 -7.68 -0.43
C GLY A 218 -18.84 -8.50 -1.58
N HIS A 219 -19.24 -8.14 -2.80
CA HIS A 219 -18.95 -8.94 -3.98
C HIS A 219 -17.46 -9.18 -4.21
N TYR A 220 -16.59 -8.18 -3.99
CA TYR A 220 -15.15 -8.38 -4.17
C TYR A 220 -14.59 -9.42 -3.19
N SER A 221 -14.97 -9.37 -1.92
CA SER A 221 -14.48 -10.29 -0.89
C SER A 221 -14.94 -11.73 -1.18
N ARG A 222 -16.20 -11.92 -1.62
CA ARG A 222 -16.72 -13.24 -2.02
C ARG A 222 -16.04 -13.78 -3.28
N LEU A 223 -15.79 -12.93 -4.26
CA LEU A 223 -15.03 -13.28 -5.46
C LEU A 223 -13.62 -13.77 -5.12
N GLU A 224 -12.94 -13.10 -4.18
CA GLU A 224 -11.61 -13.51 -3.73
C GLU A 224 -11.62 -14.89 -3.06
N GLN A 225 -12.61 -15.16 -2.20
CA GLN A 225 -12.78 -16.48 -1.58
C GLN A 225 -13.04 -17.58 -2.63
N LEU A 226 -13.89 -17.32 -3.62
CA LEU A 226 -14.11 -18.26 -4.72
C LEU A 226 -12.85 -18.48 -5.55
N GLN A 227 -12.07 -17.44 -5.82
CA GLN A 227 -10.81 -17.56 -6.54
C GLN A 227 -9.81 -18.45 -5.79
N LYS A 228 -9.76 -18.35 -4.45
CA LYS A 228 -8.94 -19.23 -3.60
C LYS A 228 -9.41 -20.69 -3.69
N ARG A 229 -10.72 -20.95 -3.70
CA ARG A 229 -11.28 -22.30 -3.89
C ARG A 229 -11.01 -22.87 -5.28
N LEU A 230 -11.04 -22.03 -6.31
CA LEU A 230 -10.81 -22.38 -7.72
C LEU A 230 -9.32 -22.41 -8.10
N TRP A 231 -8.42 -22.64 -7.14
CA TRP A 231 -6.97 -22.65 -7.34
C TRP A 231 -6.51 -23.60 -8.46
N TYR A 232 -7.27 -24.68 -8.69
CA TYR A 232 -7.00 -25.69 -9.72
C TYR A 232 -7.12 -25.12 -11.14
N PHE A 233 -7.96 -24.10 -11.35
CA PHE A 233 -8.09 -23.41 -12.62
C PHE A 233 -7.10 -22.23 -12.71
N SER A 234 -5.79 -22.49 -12.81
CA SER A 234 -4.73 -21.45 -12.84
C SER A 234 -5.12 -20.09 -13.48
N TYR A 235 -5.12 -19.97 -14.81
CA TYR A 235 -5.42 -18.72 -15.50
C TYR A 235 -6.94 -18.47 -15.66
N LEU A 236 -7.72 -19.54 -15.68
CA LEU A 236 -9.16 -19.49 -15.87
C LEU A 236 -9.93 -19.20 -14.57
N LYS A 237 -9.26 -19.16 -13.40
CA LYS A 237 -9.91 -18.92 -12.11
C LYS A 237 -10.67 -17.62 -12.11
N TYR A 238 -10.10 -16.54 -12.67
CA TYR A 238 -10.72 -15.22 -12.69
C TYR A 238 -11.99 -15.15 -13.56
N PRO A 239 -11.97 -15.55 -14.85
CA PRO A 239 -13.19 -15.53 -15.65
C PRO A 239 -14.23 -16.52 -15.13
N ILE A 240 -13.83 -17.71 -14.68
CA ILE A 240 -14.77 -18.70 -14.13
C ILE A 240 -15.38 -18.20 -12.81
N SER A 241 -14.57 -17.66 -11.89
CA SER A 241 -15.09 -17.13 -10.62
C SER A 241 -16.04 -15.98 -10.87
N SER A 242 -15.71 -15.07 -11.80
CA SER A 242 -16.58 -13.94 -12.12
C SER A 242 -17.88 -14.39 -12.77
N LEU A 243 -17.84 -15.35 -13.70
CA LEU A 243 -19.03 -15.86 -14.36
C LEU A 243 -19.91 -16.65 -13.38
N TYR A 244 -19.30 -17.55 -12.59
CA TYR A 244 -20.00 -18.32 -11.58
C TYR A 244 -20.67 -17.42 -10.55
N HIS A 245 -19.95 -16.43 -10.01
CA HIS A 245 -20.52 -15.48 -9.05
C HIS A 245 -21.60 -14.60 -9.68
N PHE A 246 -21.46 -14.21 -10.95
CA PHE A 246 -22.50 -13.47 -11.66
C PHE A 246 -23.78 -14.29 -11.84
N ILE A 247 -23.67 -15.59 -12.12
CA ILE A 247 -24.83 -16.46 -12.31
C ILE A 247 -25.51 -16.82 -10.99
N THR A 248 -24.73 -17.07 -9.93
CA THR A 248 -25.25 -17.61 -8.67
C THR A 248 -25.67 -16.52 -7.66
N ASN A 249 -24.94 -15.40 -7.61
CA ASN A 249 -25.00 -14.45 -6.50
C ASN A 249 -25.06 -12.98 -6.97
N SER A 250 -25.60 -12.65 -8.16
CA SER A 250 -25.61 -11.26 -8.67
C SER A 250 -26.35 -10.26 -7.78
N HIS A 251 -27.22 -10.73 -6.89
CA HIS A 251 -28.08 -9.90 -6.03
C HIS A 251 -27.89 -10.17 -4.53
N ALA A 252 -26.85 -10.91 -4.13
CA ALA A 252 -26.62 -11.20 -2.72
C ALA A 252 -26.07 -9.94 -2.04
N SER A 253 -26.91 -9.28 -1.24
CA SER A 253 -26.56 -8.08 -0.48
C SER A 253 -25.49 -8.33 0.60
N ILE A 254 -24.81 -7.26 1.03
CA ILE A 254 -23.87 -7.28 2.17
C ILE A 254 -24.63 -7.27 3.49
N VAL A 255 -25.65 -6.42 3.56
CA VAL A 255 -26.48 -6.23 4.74
C VAL A 255 -27.83 -6.85 4.44
N ASN A 256 -28.16 -7.92 5.15
CA ASN A 256 -29.44 -8.61 5.05
C ASN A 256 -30.43 -8.03 6.07
N SER A 257 -30.55 -6.70 6.11
CA SER A 257 -31.58 -6.00 6.87
C SER A 257 -32.56 -5.36 5.89
N GLU A 258 -33.84 -5.32 6.26
CA GLU A 258 -34.89 -4.65 5.51
C GLU A 258 -34.58 -3.14 5.34
N GLN A 259 -33.74 -2.56 6.20
CA GLN A 259 -33.19 -1.20 6.09
C GLN A 259 -31.73 -1.15 6.59
N PRO A 260 -30.72 -1.22 5.71
CA PRO A 260 -29.34 -1.02 6.12
C PRO A 260 -29.12 0.43 6.55
N ALA A 261 -28.74 0.61 7.82
CA ALA A 261 -28.32 1.89 8.36
C ALA A 261 -26.79 1.92 8.52
N ILE A 262 -26.15 2.94 7.95
CA ILE A 262 -24.73 3.22 8.18
C ILE A 262 -24.66 4.47 9.05
N LEU A 263 -24.06 4.34 10.23
CA LEU A 263 -23.78 5.47 11.09
C LEU A 263 -22.38 5.99 10.74
N TYR A 264 -22.27 7.28 10.43
CA TYR A 264 -21.00 7.90 10.08
C TYR A 264 -20.88 9.31 10.64
N SER A 265 -19.64 9.78 10.81
CA SER A 265 -19.36 11.18 11.15
C SER A 265 -18.76 11.93 9.97
N HIS A 266 -19.19 13.18 9.79
CA HIS A 266 -18.70 14.05 8.73
C HIS A 266 -17.18 14.32 8.83
N PRO A 267 -16.53 14.63 7.69
CA PRO A 267 -15.11 14.93 7.69
C PRO A 267 -14.86 16.22 8.47
N CYS A 268 -13.80 16.24 9.27
CA CYS A 268 -13.42 17.43 10.02
C CYS A 268 -11.95 17.76 9.78
N SER A 269 -11.65 19.02 9.49
CA SER A 269 -10.30 19.53 9.20
C SER A 269 -9.38 19.61 10.43
N GLY A 270 -9.84 19.18 11.61
CA GLY A 270 -9.06 19.23 12.86
C GLY A 270 -9.53 20.32 13.80
N CYS A 271 -10.71 20.11 14.39
CA CYS A 271 -11.24 20.95 15.45
C CYS A 271 -10.63 20.62 16.83
N LEU A 272 -10.89 21.45 17.83
CA LEU A 272 -10.48 21.21 19.22
C LEU A 272 -10.95 19.87 19.80
N ARG A 273 -12.19 19.51 19.49
CA ARG A 273 -12.82 18.26 19.92
C ARG A 273 -12.20 17.03 19.23
N CYS A 274 -11.60 17.25 18.05
CA CYS A 274 -11.05 16.25 17.16
C CYS A 274 -9.61 15.87 17.50
N GLN A 275 -8.83 16.83 17.99
CA GLN A 275 -7.38 16.75 18.18
C GLN A 275 -7.00 17.50 19.47
N PRO A 276 -7.23 16.91 20.65
CA PRO A 276 -6.96 17.58 21.92
C PRO A 276 -5.48 17.98 22.07
N TYR A 277 -4.55 17.24 21.44
CA TYR A 277 -3.11 17.55 21.46
C TYR A 277 -2.75 18.90 20.79
N LEU A 278 -3.56 19.40 19.84
CA LEU A 278 -3.34 20.73 19.25
C LEU A 278 -3.47 21.83 20.30
N MET A 279 -4.33 21.63 21.29
CA MET A 279 -4.52 22.57 22.39
C MET A 279 -3.33 22.56 23.34
N ASP A 280 -2.69 21.40 23.56
CA ASP A 280 -1.44 21.33 24.32
C ASP A 280 -0.27 22.00 23.58
N GLN A 281 -0.15 21.82 22.27
CA GLN A 281 0.84 22.55 21.46
C GLN A 281 0.59 24.06 21.45
N TYR A 282 -0.66 24.49 21.35
CA TYR A 282 -1.04 25.89 21.44
C TYR A 282 -0.69 26.47 22.83
N ARG A 283 -0.98 25.76 23.93
CA ARG A 283 -0.59 26.16 25.30
C ARG A 283 0.93 26.27 25.46
N LEU A 284 1.69 25.29 24.97
CA LEU A 284 3.16 25.32 24.98
C LEU A 284 3.70 26.51 24.20
N SER A 285 3.10 26.83 23.04
CA SER A 285 3.51 28.00 22.24
C SER A 285 3.20 29.32 22.95
N GLN A 286 2.10 29.42 23.70
CA GLN A 286 1.79 30.60 24.50
C GLN A 286 2.73 30.75 25.69
N GLN A 287 3.07 29.65 26.37
CA GLN A 287 4.04 29.65 27.47
C GLN A 287 5.41 30.12 27.00
N GLN A 288 5.90 29.61 25.85
CA GLN A 288 7.16 30.06 25.25
C GLN A 288 7.14 31.55 24.87
N GLN A 289 6.02 32.06 24.34
CA GLN A 289 5.88 33.49 24.02
C GLN A 289 5.81 34.37 25.27
N GLN A 290 5.26 33.88 26.39
CA GLN A 290 5.24 34.59 27.66
C GLN A 290 6.62 34.59 28.34
N GLU A 291 7.33 33.46 28.35
CA GLU A 291 8.69 33.38 28.91
C GLU A 291 9.70 34.27 28.16
N GLN A 292 9.57 34.38 26.83
CA GLN A 292 10.38 35.32 26.05
C GLN A 292 10.07 36.79 26.36
N LYS A 293 8.86 37.11 26.83
CA LYS A 293 8.44 38.47 27.21
C LYS A 293 8.79 38.84 28.65
N THR A 294 9.02 37.87 29.54
CA THR A 294 9.29 38.11 30.98
C THR A 294 10.77 38.04 31.37
N SER A 295 11.66 37.59 30.49
CA SER A 295 13.11 37.59 30.77
C SER A 295 13.71 39.00 30.62
N PHE A 296 13.94 39.68 31.74
CA PHE A 296 14.61 40.99 31.80
C PHE A 296 16.05 40.93 31.22
N PHE A 297 16.70 39.77 31.27
CA PHE A 297 18.06 39.56 30.77
C PHE A 297 18.14 39.37 29.24
N SER A 298 17.05 39.00 28.56
CA SER A 298 17.04 38.85 27.09
C SER A 298 17.12 40.20 26.35
N ARG A 299 16.76 41.30 27.03
CA ARG A 299 16.90 42.68 26.52
C ARG A 299 18.31 43.25 26.62
N VAL A 300 19.15 42.70 27.49
CA VAL A 300 20.50 43.26 27.78
C VAL A 300 21.59 42.61 26.92
N TYR A 301 21.37 41.40 26.41
CA TYR A 301 22.38 40.63 25.65
C TYR A 301 22.07 40.37 24.17
N GLN A 302 21.10 41.07 23.56
CA GLN A 302 20.92 41.02 22.10
C GLN A 302 22.02 41.81 21.37
N SER A 303 23.21 41.21 21.33
CA SER A 303 24.24 41.53 20.36
C SER A 303 23.67 41.38 18.95
N LYS A 304 23.90 42.41 18.13
CA LYS A 304 23.54 42.53 16.72
C LYS A 304 23.90 41.26 15.93
N ARG A 305 22.97 40.31 15.84
CA ARG A 305 22.92 39.33 14.76
C ARG A 305 21.68 39.64 13.94
N SER A 306 21.90 39.84 12.64
CA SER A 306 20.88 40.08 11.64
C SER A 306 19.75 39.06 11.79
N ILE A 307 18.59 39.56 12.21
CA ILE A 307 17.33 38.84 12.28
C ILE A 307 16.95 38.48 10.85
N VAL A 308 17.16 37.23 10.47
CA VAL A 308 16.33 36.61 9.43
C VAL A 308 14.93 36.56 10.04
N GLN A 309 13.99 37.32 9.47
CA GLN A 309 12.59 37.28 9.88
C GLN A 309 12.11 35.84 9.77
N PRO A 310 11.68 35.18 10.87
CA PRO A 310 10.91 33.96 10.72
C PRO A 310 9.60 34.37 10.03
N SER A 311 9.30 33.72 8.91
CA SER A 311 8.01 33.83 8.26
C SER A 311 6.91 33.71 9.31
N SER A 312 6.05 34.71 9.39
CA SER A 312 4.91 34.78 10.28
C SER A 312 3.93 33.64 9.96
N THR A 313 4.17 32.46 10.49
CA THR A 313 3.14 31.44 10.62
C THR A 313 2.25 31.92 11.77
N SER A 314 1.24 32.73 11.45
CA SER A 314 0.19 33.09 12.40
C SER A 314 -0.40 31.79 12.94
N VAL A 315 -0.15 31.50 14.22
CA VAL A 315 -0.81 30.40 14.91
C VAL A 315 -2.28 30.79 15.03
N THR A 316 -3.10 30.32 14.09
CA THR A 316 -4.53 30.56 14.09
C THR A 316 -5.13 29.94 15.35
N PRO A 317 -6.05 30.62 16.06
CA PRO A 317 -6.73 30.02 17.19
C PRO A 317 -7.48 28.77 16.71
N PRO A 318 -7.42 27.68 17.46
CA PRO A 318 -8.03 26.43 17.03
C PRO A 318 -9.55 26.58 17.02
N VAL A 319 -10.15 26.23 15.89
CA VAL A 319 -11.58 26.43 15.60
C VAL A 319 -12.39 25.29 16.22
N GLU A 320 -13.47 25.63 16.91
CA GLU A 320 -14.47 24.65 17.34
C GLU A 320 -15.45 24.38 16.19
N ASN A 321 -15.60 23.11 15.82
CA ASN A 321 -16.60 22.69 14.84
C ASN A 321 -17.78 22.05 15.61
N PRO A 322 -18.99 22.64 15.56
CA PRO A 322 -20.16 22.11 16.26
C PRO A 322 -20.60 20.74 15.71
N ASP A 323 -20.37 20.48 14.42
CA ASP A 323 -20.77 19.23 13.75
C ASP A 323 -19.73 18.11 13.94
N CYS A 324 -18.63 18.38 14.66
CA CYS A 324 -17.65 17.35 14.95
C CYS A 324 -18.14 16.37 16.01
N GLY A 325 -18.10 15.07 15.65
CA GLY A 325 -18.42 13.97 16.57
C GLY A 325 -19.92 13.71 16.67
N VAL A 326 -20.72 14.37 15.82
CA VAL A 326 -22.13 14.06 15.64
C VAL A 326 -22.22 12.84 14.71
N GLU A 327 -23.00 11.85 15.13
CA GLU A 327 -23.29 10.66 14.34
C GLU A 327 -24.48 10.93 13.42
N TYR A 328 -24.29 10.71 12.12
CA TYR A 328 -25.31 10.81 11.10
C TYR A 328 -25.69 9.40 10.65
N CYS A 329 -26.99 9.15 10.56
CA CYS A 329 -27.51 7.89 10.03
C CYS A 329 -27.80 8.04 8.54
N LEU A 330 -27.10 7.26 7.71
CA LEU A 330 -27.44 7.06 6.31
C LEU A 330 -28.33 5.82 6.20
N ASN A 331 -29.62 6.05 5.97
CA ASN A 331 -30.55 5.00 5.60
C ASN A 331 -30.42 4.75 4.10
N LEU A 332 -30.09 3.51 3.72
CA LEU A 332 -30.02 3.12 2.32
C LEU A 332 -31.36 2.55 1.86
N ASP A 333 -31.90 3.06 0.76
CA ASP A 333 -33.16 2.58 0.16
C ASP A 333 -33.05 1.13 -0.35
N LYS A 334 -31.83 0.69 -0.67
CA LYS A 334 -31.49 -0.67 -1.11
C LYS A 334 -30.28 -1.17 -0.34
N SER A 335 -30.21 -2.49 -0.13
CA SER A 335 -29.04 -3.09 0.48
C SER A 335 -27.84 -3.03 -0.47
N PRO A 336 -26.68 -2.51 0.01
CA PRO A 336 -25.54 -2.30 -0.86
C PRO A 336 -24.92 -3.65 -1.27
N ILE A 337 -24.53 -3.71 -2.53
CA ILE A 337 -23.89 -4.89 -3.15
C ILE A 337 -22.38 -4.87 -2.90
N GLN A 338 -21.79 -3.67 -2.91
CA GLN A 338 -20.37 -3.44 -2.62
C GLN A 338 -20.21 -2.22 -1.72
N LEU A 339 -19.40 -2.37 -0.66
CA LEU A 339 -18.97 -1.27 0.19
C LEU A 339 -17.44 -1.27 0.23
N GLY A 340 -16.83 -0.17 -0.22
CA GLY A 340 -15.38 0.01 -0.19
C GLY A 340 -15.01 1.21 0.67
N VAL A 341 -14.10 1.03 1.62
CA VAL A 341 -13.55 2.11 2.45
C VAL A 341 -12.07 2.27 2.11
N LYS A 342 -11.70 3.49 1.72
CA LYS A 342 -10.33 3.83 1.31
C LYS A 342 -9.88 5.12 1.96
N LEU A 343 -8.61 5.20 2.32
CA LEU A 343 -8.03 6.44 2.82
C LEU A 343 -8.12 7.54 1.74
N HIS A 344 -8.64 8.70 2.12
CA HIS A 344 -8.70 9.86 1.22
C HIS A 344 -7.35 10.59 1.22
N GLY A 345 -7.01 11.28 0.13
CA GLY A 345 -5.67 11.85 -0.10
C GLY A 345 -5.15 12.82 0.97
N ASN A 346 -6.06 13.39 1.78
CA ASN A 346 -5.72 14.29 2.89
C ASN A 346 -5.41 13.56 4.21
N GLU A 347 -5.51 12.22 4.26
CA GLU A 347 -5.17 11.32 5.38
C GLU A 347 -5.86 11.55 6.73
N GLN A 348 -6.72 12.57 6.80
CA GLN A 348 -7.54 12.92 7.96
C GLN A 348 -8.96 12.35 7.87
N ASN A 349 -9.36 11.87 6.70
CA ASN A 349 -10.68 11.29 6.42
C ASN A 349 -10.51 10.05 5.53
N PHE A 350 -11.50 9.17 5.54
CA PHE A 350 -11.63 8.10 4.57
C PHE A 350 -12.83 8.33 3.67
N GLN A 351 -12.72 7.82 2.44
CA GLN A 351 -13.79 7.79 1.47
C GLN A 351 -14.50 6.44 1.57
N VAL A 352 -15.82 6.50 1.71
CA VAL A 352 -16.73 5.35 1.68
C VAL A 352 -17.43 5.36 0.32
N ASP A 353 -17.14 4.34 -0.46
CA ASP A 353 -17.73 4.08 -1.77
C ASP A 353 -18.82 3.01 -1.61
N ILE A 354 -20.09 3.40 -1.73
CA ILE A 354 -21.25 2.51 -1.64
C ILE A 354 -21.82 2.29 -3.04
N SER A 355 -22.01 1.03 -3.41
CA SER A 355 -22.53 0.65 -4.72
C SER A 355 -23.71 -0.31 -4.56
N ASP A 356 -24.86 0.11 -5.07
CA ASP A 356 -26.12 -0.63 -4.93
C ASP A 356 -26.46 -1.43 -6.18
N ASP A 357 -25.82 -1.11 -7.31
CA ASP A 357 -26.06 -1.77 -8.58
C ASP A 357 -24.77 -2.27 -9.21
N LEU A 358 -24.82 -3.50 -9.73
CA LEU A 358 -23.79 -4.03 -10.59
C LEU A 358 -24.00 -3.47 -12.00
N GLN A 359 -23.31 -2.38 -12.35
CA GLN A 359 -23.32 -1.92 -13.74
C GLN A 359 -22.68 -3.00 -14.64
N ARG A 360 -23.51 -3.58 -15.52
CA ARG A 360 -23.05 -4.48 -16.58
C ARG A 360 -22.00 -3.76 -17.42
N PHE A 361 -20.85 -4.41 -17.62
CA PHE A 361 -19.74 -4.03 -18.51
C PHE A 361 -20.01 -2.80 -19.40
N ASN A 362 -19.94 -1.59 -18.81
CA ASN A 362 -19.94 -0.39 -19.62
C ASN A 362 -18.55 -0.26 -20.22
N TYR A 363 -18.47 -0.60 -21.51
CA TYR A 363 -17.30 -0.43 -22.33
C TYR A 363 -17.05 1.06 -22.49
N ASP A 364 -16.25 1.63 -21.59
CA ASP A 364 -15.85 3.03 -21.64
C ASP A 364 -15.03 3.27 -22.92
N LYS A 365 -15.67 3.89 -23.92
CA LYS A 365 -15.11 4.15 -25.27
C LYS A 365 -13.86 5.03 -25.21
N ASP A 366 -13.64 5.75 -24.12
CA ASP A 366 -12.51 6.68 -23.97
C ASP A 366 -11.26 6.00 -23.38
N THR A 367 -11.37 4.73 -22.97
CA THR A 367 -10.22 3.91 -22.59
C THR A 367 -9.82 2.96 -23.72
N HIS A 368 -8.69 3.25 -24.37
CA HIS A 368 -8.13 2.58 -25.55
C HIS A 368 -8.55 1.11 -25.84
N PRO A 369 -8.83 0.76 -27.12
CA PRO A 369 -9.53 -0.46 -27.56
C PRO A 369 -8.67 -1.74 -27.55
N LYS A 370 -7.61 -1.82 -26.75
CA LYS A 370 -6.71 -2.99 -26.69
C LYS A 370 -6.71 -3.68 -25.33
N GLN A 371 -7.81 -3.59 -24.59
CA GLN A 371 -8.01 -4.36 -23.37
C GLN A 371 -8.57 -5.73 -23.75
N SER A 372 -7.64 -6.68 -23.87
CA SER A 372 -7.87 -8.12 -24.02
C SER A 372 -8.97 -8.63 -23.10
N LEU A 373 -9.81 -9.53 -23.64
CA LEU A 373 -10.71 -10.52 -23.00
C LEU A 373 -10.28 -11.00 -21.60
N TYR A 374 -10.34 -10.13 -20.60
CA TYR A 374 -10.14 -10.45 -19.20
C TYR A 374 -11.34 -9.88 -18.46
N VAL A 375 -12.18 -10.79 -17.98
CA VAL A 375 -13.33 -10.56 -17.09
C VAL A 375 -12.87 -10.06 -15.70
N GLN A 376 -11.69 -9.45 -15.59
CA GLN A 376 -11.03 -9.09 -14.33
C GLN A 376 -11.49 -7.77 -13.73
N HIS A 377 -12.39 -7.04 -14.38
CA HIS A 377 -12.84 -5.74 -13.89
C HIS A 377 -14.37 -5.65 -13.95
N LEU A 378 -15.06 -6.44 -13.11
CA LEU A 378 -16.31 -5.95 -12.54
C LEU A 378 -15.93 -4.69 -11.76
N ARG A 379 -16.28 -3.52 -12.26
CA ARG A 379 -16.12 -2.25 -11.56
C ARG A 379 -17.46 -1.87 -11.00
N PHE A 380 -17.55 -1.83 -9.68
CA PHE A 380 -18.64 -1.12 -9.04
C PHE A 380 -18.35 0.37 -9.22
N THR A 381 -19.27 1.07 -9.87
CA THR A 381 -19.28 2.53 -9.83
C THR A 381 -20.02 2.90 -8.55
N PRO A 382 -19.40 3.67 -7.64
CA PRO A 382 -20.09 4.09 -6.43
C PRO A 382 -21.29 4.95 -6.82
N ASN A 383 -22.47 4.55 -6.33
CA ASN A 383 -23.68 5.36 -6.46
C ASN A 383 -23.60 6.56 -5.50
N THR A 384 -23.07 6.30 -4.31
CA THR A 384 -22.82 7.30 -3.28
C THR A 384 -21.38 7.17 -2.81
N SER A 385 -20.66 8.28 -2.86
CA SER A 385 -19.31 8.41 -2.31
C SER A 385 -19.35 9.45 -1.19
N LEU A 386 -19.02 9.03 0.02
CA LEU A 386 -19.07 9.88 1.21
C LEU A 386 -17.67 10.01 1.78
N LEU A 387 -17.35 11.18 2.32
CA LEU A 387 -16.18 11.35 3.18
C LEU A 387 -16.63 11.19 4.62
N ALA A 388 -15.93 10.36 5.37
CA ALA A 388 -16.23 10.09 6.77
C ALA A 388 -14.94 10.01 7.60
N LYS A 389 -15.08 10.25 8.91
CA LYS A 389 -13.97 10.14 9.86
C LYS A 389 -14.09 8.89 10.75
N GLN A 390 -15.31 8.53 11.11
CA GLN A 390 -15.66 7.31 11.82
C GLN A 390 -16.92 6.73 11.18
N MET A 391 -17.02 5.42 11.16
CA MET A 391 -18.14 4.69 10.59
C MET A 391 -18.44 3.46 11.44
N LEU A 392 -19.71 3.23 11.71
CA LEU A 392 -20.24 2.05 12.37
C LEU A 392 -21.16 1.32 11.40
N ILE A 393 -20.88 0.05 11.16
CA ILE A 393 -21.72 -0.85 10.38
C ILE A 393 -22.40 -1.78 11.36
N ASN A 394 -23.72 -1.62 11.52
CA ASN A 394 -24.53 -2.51 12.32
C ASN A 394 -25.08 -3.62 11.42
N GLN A 395 -24.73 -4.88 11.68
CA GLN A 395 -25.35 -6.04 11.05
C GLN A 395 -26.37 -6.61 12.03
N GLU A 396 -27.64 -6.22 11.90
CA GLU A 396 -28.67 -6.85 12.70
C GLU A 396 -28.77 -8.35 12.39
N LYS A 397 -28.47 -9.17 13.41
CA LYS A 397 -28.74 -10.61 13.61
C LYS A 397 -29.23 -11.39 12.39
N LEU A 398 -28.31 -12.03 11.67
CA LEU A 398 -28.61 -13.34 11.08
C LEU A 398 -28.53 -14.38 12.20
N LYS A 399 -29.70 -14.77 12.74
CA LYS A 399 -29.85 -16.09 13.35
C LYS A 399 -29.61 -17.11 12.24
N ASP A 400 -28.79 -18.11 12.50
CA ASP A 400 -28.57 -19.35 11.72
C ASP A 400 -27.24 -19.48 10.95
N SER A 401 -26.24 -18.65 11.22
CA SER A 401 -24.85 -19.02 10.90
C SER A 401 -23.89 -18.60 12.00
N GLU A 402 -23.18 -19.58 12.55
CA GLU A 402 -22.13 -19.42 13.55
C GLU A 402 -21.09 -18.34 13.14
N GLU A 403 -20.76 -17.47 14.10
CA GLU A 403 -19.50 -16.70 14.22
C GLU A 403 -19.22 -15.58 13.18
N LEU A 404 -20.15 -14.65 12.95
CA LEU A 404 -19.79 -13.34 12.37
C LEU A 404 -20.22 -12.22 13.32
N PRO A 405 -19.33 -11.27 13.64
CA PRO A 405 -19.61 -10.30 14.68
C PRO A 405 -20.65 -9.26 14.26
N THR A 406 -21.45 -8.83 15.23
CA THR A 406 -22.65 -8.00 15.03
C THR A 406 -22.37 -6.53 14.69
N GLU A 407 -21.24 -5.95 15.09
CA GLU A 407 -20.91 -4.56 14.79
C GLU A 407 -19.44 -4.36 14.41
N TYR A 408 -19.21 -3.65 13.30
CA TYR A 408 -17.88 -3.22 12.87
C TYR A 408 -17.75 -1.71 13.05
N ARG A 409 -16.77 -1.30 13.86
CA ARG A 409 -16.38 0.10 14.04
C ARG A 409 -15.10 0.37 13.27
N ILE A 410 -15.18 1.29 12.31
CA ILE A 410 -14.09 1.69 11.43
C ILE A 410 -13.72 3.13 11.75
N GLU A 411 -12.46 3.34 12.10
CA GLU A 411 -11.91 4.65 12.43
C GLU A 411 -10.54 4.82 11.76
N LEU A 412 -10.04 6.05 11.72
CA LEU A 412 -8.63 6.26 11.42
C LEU A 412 -7.79 5.93 12.64
N SER A 413 -6.60 5.37 12.42
CA SER A 413 -5.63 5.17 13.49
C SER A 413 -5.27 6.51 14.13
N GLU A 414 -5.33 6.58 15.47
CA GLU A 414 -5.00 7.79 16.23
C GLU A 414 -3.54 8.24 15.98
N LYS A 415 -2.67 7.27 15.75
CA LYS A 415 -1.25 7.45 15.43
C LYS A 415 -1.01 7.28 13.93
N THR A 416 0.04 7.94 13.43
CA THR A 416 0.51 7.79 12.04
C THR A 416 1.87 7.11 12.02
N LEU A 417 2.08 6.15 11.12
CA LEU A 417 3.39 5.53 10.94
C LEU A 417 4.19 6.25 9.86
N LYS A 418 5.51 6.28 10.02
CA LYS A 418 6.44 6.83 9.02
C LYS A 418 6.73 5.77 7.97
N PHE A 419 6.29 5.98 6.75
CA PHE A 419 6.60 5.14 5.60
C PHE A 419 7.59 5.79 4.65
N ILE A 420 8.43 4.98 4.02
CA ILE A 420 9.33 5.44 2.98
C ILE A 420 8.57 5.41 1.64
N GLN A 421 8.42 6.60 1.05
CA GLN A 421 7.71 6.83 -0.20
C GLN A 421 8.70 7.33 -1.27
N ILE A 422 8.60 6.86 -2.51
CA ILE A 422 9.30 7.50 -3.64
C ILE A 422 8.33 8.51 -4.29
N THR A 423 8.80 9.72 -4.55
CA THR A 423 8.04 10.73 -5.33
C THR A 423 8.52 10.74 -6.79
N ASP A 424 7.61 10.93 -7.75
CA ASP A 424 7.93 11.05 -9.19
C ASP A 424 9.04 12.08 -9.47
N ASP A 425 9.09 13.17 -8.70
CA ASP A 425 10.07 14.24 -8.84
C ASP A 425 11.50 13.80 -8.52
N LEU A 426 11.69 12.82 -7.62
CA LEU A 426 13.01 12.28 -7.29
C LEU A 426 13.52 11.32 -8.35
N LEU A 427 12.63 10.57 -9.00
CA LEU A 427 12.95 9.79 -10.20
C LEU A 427 13.35 10.72 -11.36
N LEU A 428 12.66 11.87 -11.52
CA LEU A 428 12.95 12.87 -12.55
C LEU A 428 14.25 13.66 -12.29
N ARG A 429 14.51 14.08 -11.04
CA ARG A 429 15.77 14.74 -10.65
C ARG A 429 16.96 13.80 -10.80
N LYS A 430 16.81 12.51 -10.49
CA LYS A 430 17.86 11.52 -10.76
C LYS A 430 17.96 11.15 -12.24
N LYS A 431 16.90 11.21 -13.06
CA LYS A 431 17.08 11.17 -14.53
C LYS A 431 17.99 12.29 -15.04
N LEU A 432 17.99 13.47 -14.40
CA LEU A 432 18.88 14.57 -14.76
C LEU A 432 20.32 14.40 -14.22
N SER A 433 20.50 13.75 -13.08
CA SER A 433 21.83 13.46 -12.51
C SER A 433 22.48 12.19 -13.09
N ILE A 434 21.69 11.18 -13.46
CA ILE A 434 22.13 9.91 -14.06
C ILE A 434 22.42 10.06 -15.56
N LYS A 435 21.85 11.09 -16.20
CA LYS A 435 22.21 11.53 -17.57
C LYS A 435 23.69 11.83 -17.78
N ALA A 436 24.51 11.91 -16.72
CA ALA A 436 25.92 12.25 -16.82
C ALA A 436 26.88 11.04 -16.88
N THR A 437 26.45 9.79 -16.65
CA THR A 437 27.40 8.66 -16.58
C THR A 437 26.84 7.36 -17.13
N VAL A 438 27.35 6.91 -18.29
CA VAL A 438 27.43 5.54 -18.86
C VAL A 438 26.11 4.72 -19.02
N ASN A 439 25.02 5.12 -18.37
CA ASN A 439 23.81 4.32 -18.21
C ASN A 439 22.82 4.42 -19.38
N GLU A 440 22.86 5.48 -20.20
CA GLU A 440 21.95 5.64 -21.36
C GLU A 440 22.17 4.56 -22.42
N LEU A 441 23.42 4.12 -22.65
CA LEU A 441 23.71 3.07 -23.65
C LEU A 441 23.18 1.70 -23.23
N GLU A 442 23.20 1.38 -21.94
CA GLU A 442 22.66 0.11 -21.44
C GLU A 442 21.13 0.13 -21.34
N GLU A 443 20.53 1.25 -20.92
CA GLU A 443 19.06 1.41 -20.93
C GLU A 443 18.53 1.37 -22.36
N ASP A 444 19.14 2.09 -23.30
CA ASP A 444 18.78 2.03 -24.73
C ASP A 444 19.02 0.64 -25.32
N ALA A 445 20.05 -0.09 -24.87
CA ALA A 445 20.29 -1.47 -25.32
C ALA A 445 19.25 -2.46 -24.77
N LEU A 446 18.75 -2.25 -23.54
CA LEU A 446 17.67 -3.02 -22.96
C LEU A 446 16.33 -2.69 -23.63
N GLU A 447 16.07 -1.40 -23.91
CA GLU A 447 14.88 -0.95 -24.64
C GLU A 447 14.86 -1.50 -26.08
N LYS A 448 16.01 -1.49 -26.78
CA LYS A 448 16.16 -2.13 -28.10
C LYS A 448 15.89 -3.64 -28.07
N LYS A 449 16.08 -4.29 -26.91
CA LYS A 449 15.72 -5.71 -26.68
C LYS A 449 14.26 -5.89 -26.23
N GLY A 450 13.44 -4.84 -26.25
CA GLY A 450 12.04 -4.86 -25.85
C GLY A 450 11.82 -4.86 -24.34
N ILE A 451 12.84 -4.52 -23.56
CA ILE A 451 12.80 -4.46 -22.09
C ILE A 451 12.63 -2.99 -21.69
N PHE A 452 11.41 -2.61 -21.30
CA PHE A 452 11.12 -1.24 -20.86
C PHE A 452 11.23 -1.15 -19.35
N LEU A 453 12.30 -0.52 -18.84
CA LEU A 453 12.49 -0.28 -17.41
C LEU A 453 11.55 0.80 -16.87
N PHE A 454 11.17 1.78 -17.71
CA PHE A 454 10.26 2.87 -17.34
C PHE A 454 9.22 3.13 -18.44
N PRO A 455 7.93 3.34 -18.11
CA PRO A 455 6.95 3.77 -19.09
C PRO A 455 7.22 5.22 -19.52
N ARG A 456 7.54 5.47 -20.81
CA ARG A 456 7.50 6.83 -21.36
C ARG A 456 6.04 7.31 -21.39
N ARG A 457 5.74 8.44 -20.71
CA ARG A 457 4.60 9.26 -21.13
C ARG A 457 4.94 9.74 -22.54
N ARG A 458 4.12 9.38 -23.53
CA ARG A 458 4.14 10.08 -24.83
C ARG A 458 3.88 11.54 -24.51
N HIS A 459 4.90 12.38 -24.59
CA HIS A 459 4.68 13.81 -24.70
C HIS A 459 3.82 14.00 -25.96
N GLN A 460 2.55 14.32 -25.76
CA GLN A 460 1.78 14.97 -26.81
C GLN A 460 2.49 16.30 -27.02
N HIS A 461 3.27 16.38 -28.10
CA HIS A 461 3.68 17.66 -28.62
C HIS A 461 2.40 18.40 -29.03
N THR A 462 1.93 19.31 -28.18
CA THR A 462 1.18 20.46 -28.65
C THR A 462 2.16 21.29 -29.47
N GLN A 463 2.20 21.02 -30.78
CA GLN A 463 2.74 21.99 -31.73
C GLN A 463 1.73 23.12 -31.81
N SER A 464 2.06 24.24 -31.18
CA SER A 464 1.55 25.54 -31.56
C SER A 464 2.15 25.91 -32.90
N SER A 465 1.31 25.97 -33.93
CA SER A 465 1.49 26.77 -35.13
C SER A 465 0.13 27.33 -35.52
#